data_AF-A0A444V448-F1
#
_entry.id   AF-A0A444V448-F1
#
_cell.length_a   1.000
_cell.length_b   1.000
_cell.length_c   1.000
_cell.angle_alpha   90.00
_cell.angle_beta   90.00
_cell.angle_gamma   90.00
#
_symmetry.space_group_name_H-M   'P 1'
#
loop_
_entity.id
_entity.type
_entity.pdbx_description
1 polymer ?
#
loop_
_entity_poly.entity_id
_entity_poly.type
_entity_poly.pdbx_seq_one_letter_code
_entity_poly.pdbx_strand_id
1 'polypeptide(L)'
;MGGRRADSRVHRESEREVQGDGIVEEYRPPFFDVVPTDPSFEDMKKVVCTDQQRPNIPNRYYSDPTLSTIAKIMKECWYASPSARLTSLRIKKTLSKLDNSDDKLKQDY
;
A
#
# COMPACT_ATOMS: atom_id res chain seq x y z
N MET A 1 30.99 36.23 10.50
CA MET A 1 29.51 36.29 10.60
C MET A 1 28.93 35.32 9.57
N GLY A 2 28.84 34.03 9.92
CA GLY A 2 28.27 32.99 9.05
C GLY A 2 27.02 32.42 9.69
N GLY A 3 25.85 32.89 9.28
CA GLY A 3 24.55 32.40 9.75
C GLY A 3 24.07 31.25 8.87
N ARG A 4 24.07 30.04 9.44
CA ARG A 4 23.49 28.83 8.83
C ARG A 4 21.98 29.03 8.67
N ARG A 5 21.46 28.91 7.44
CA ARG A 5 20.02 28.80 7.18
C ARG A 5 19.55 27.45 7.72
N ALA A 6 18.65 27.48 8.70
CA ALA A 6 17.92 26.30 9.14
C ALA A 6 16.90 25.93 8.06
N ASP A 7 17.11 24.79 7.43
CA ASP A 7 16.12 24.10 6.60
C ASP A 7 14.93 23.74 7.50
N SER A 8 13.80 24.39 7.25
CA SER A 8 12.58 24.21 8.03
C SER A 8 11.55 23.53 7.14
N ARG A 9 10.96 22.47 7.70
CA ARG A 9 9.72 21.81 7.27
C ARG A 9 9.91 20.51 6.48
N VAL A 10 10.53 19.54 7.15
CA VAL A 10 10.10 18.13 7.12
C VAL A 10 8.66 18.04 7.67
N HIS A 11 7.89 17.06 7.19
CA HIS A 11 6.50 16.70 7.51
C HIS A 11 5.45 17.28 6.55
N ARG A 12 5.34 16.64 5.38
CA ARG A 12 4.08 16.57 4.63
C ARG A 12 3.60 15.12 4.72
N GLU A 13 3.06 14.73 5.88
CA GLU A 13 2.17 13.57 5.95
C GLU A 13 0.84 14.02 5.37
N SER A 14 0.67 13.79 4.07
CA SER A 14 -0.62 13.98 3.41
C SER A 14 -1.40 12.70 3.64
N GLU A 15 -2.26 12.72 4.65
CA GLU A 15 -3.38 11.80 4.83
C GLU A 15 -4.24 11.91 3.57
N ARG A 16 -3.99 11.05 2.57
CA ARG A 16 -4.88 10.94 1.41
C ARG A 16 -6.01 10.04 1.83
N GLU A 17 -7.05 10.68 2.35
CA GLU A 17 -8.33 10.07 2.68
C GLU A 17 -8.85 9.30 1.45
N VAL A 18 -9.06 7.99 1.63
CA VAL A 18 -9.75 7.18 0.62
C VAL A 18 -11.23 7.54 0.75
N GLN A 19 -11.72 8.37 -0.16
CA GLN A 19 -13.12 8.75 -0.22
C GLN A 19 -13.96 7.57 -0.73
N GLY A 20 -14.32 6.68 0.19
CA GLY A 20 -15.29 5.61 0.00
C GLY A 20 -16.09 5.39 1.29
N ASP A 21 -17.39 5.66 1.23
CA ASP A 21 -18.42 5.36 2.26
C ASP A 21 -18.11 5.67 3.74
N GLY A 22 -17.22 6.62 4.03
CA GLY A 22 -17.03 7.19 5.37
C GLY A 22 -16.35 6.28 6.40
N ILE A 23 -15.86 5.09 6.02
CA ILE A 23 -15.09 4.21 6.91
C ILE A 23 -13.61 4.29 6.52
N VAL A 24 -12.92 5.23 7.16
CA VAL A 24 -11.45 5.31 7.12
C VAL A 24 -10.90 4.27 8.08
N GLU A 25 -10.05 3.39 7.57
CA GLU A 25 -9.32 2.44 8.41
C GLU A 25 -8.18 3.16 9.13
N GLU A 26 -8.04 2.90 10.43
CA GLU A 26 -6.90 3.39 11.18
C GLU A 26 -5.62 2.79 10.59
N TYR A 27 -4.57 3.61 10.51
CA TYR A 27 -3.27 3.13 10.06
C TYR A 27 -2.79 1.97 10.94
N ARG A 28 -2.42 0.87 10.30
CA ARG A 28 -1.80 -0.29 10.95
C ARG A 28 -0.61 -0.78 10.12
N PRO A 29 0.48 -1.23 10.75
CA PRO A 29 1.58 -1.86 10.02
C PRO A 29 1.14 -3.22 9.44
N PRO A 30 1.82 -3.72 8.40
CA PRO A 30 1.58 -5.08 7.90
C PRO A 30 1.75 -6.11 9.02
N PHE A 31 0.86 -7.11 9.06
CA PHE A 31 0.86 -8.21 10.04
C PHE A 31 0.56 -7.80 11.50
N PHE A 32 0.07 -6.58 11.76
CA PHE A 32 -0.21 -6.08 13.12
C PHE A 32 -1.09 -6.98 14.01
N ASP A 33 -1.90 -7.83 13.38
CA ASP A 33 -2.88 -8.73 13.98
C ASP A 33 -2.32 -10.12 14.30
N VAL A 34 -1.15 -10.45 13.77
CA VAL A 34 -0.56 -11.81 13.84
C VAL A 34 0.88 -11.84 14.35
N VAL A 35 1.50 -10.69 14.63
CA VAL A 35 2.81 -10.58 15.27
C VAL A 35 2.79 -9.52 16.39
N PRO A 36 3.68 -9.60 17.39
CA PRO A 36 3.84 -8.53 18.37
C PRO A 36 4.36 -7.24 17.72
N THR A 37 4.22 -6.11 18.42
CA THR A 37 4.61 -4.78 17.92
C THR A 37 6.09 -4.69 17.53
N ASP A 38 6.97 -5.41 18.21
CA ASP A 38 8.40 -5.53 17.89
C ASP A 38 8.75 -7.02 17.65
N PRO A 39 8.51 -7.54 16.42
CA PRO A 39 8.61 -8.96 16.14
C PRO A 39 10.04 -9.43 15.95
N SER A 40 10.34 -10.62 16.48
CA SER A 40 11.62 -11.28 16.22
C SER A 40 11.67 -11.86 14.80
N PHE A 41 12.86 -12.31 14.37
CA PHE A 41 13.02 -13.01 13.11
C PHE A 41 12.17 -14.29 13.03
N GLU A 42 12.09 -15.06 14.12
CA GLU A 42 11.33 -16.31 14.14
C GLU A 42 9.82 -16.04 14.09
N ASP A 43 9.32 -14.97 14.69
CA ASP A 43 7.91 -14.56 14.58
C ASP A 43 7.54 -14.28 13.11
N MET A 44 8.33 -13.43 12.44
CA MET A 44 8.09 -13.07 11.04
C MET A 44 8.26 -14.26 10.10
N LYS A 45 9.27 -15.10 10.32
CA LYS A 45 9.50 -16.32 9.52
C LYS A 45 8.34 -17.30 9.67
N LYS A 46 7.83 -17.49 10.88
CA LYS A 46 6.67 -18.34 11.12
C LYS A 46 5.46 -17.84 10.32
N VAL A 47 5.10 -16.56 10.45
CA VAL A 47 3.91 -16.00 9.78
C VAL A 47 4.07 -15.97 8.25
N VAL A 48 5.21 -15.50 7.74
CA VAL A 48 5.38 -15.21 6.31
C VAL A 48 5.83 -16.43 5.49
N CYS A 49 6.74 -17.24 6.04
CA CYS A 49 7.39 -18.33 5.32
C CYS A 49 6.76 -19.69 5.64
N THR A 50 6.47 -19.96 6.92
CA THR A 50 5.90 -21.26 7.34
C THR A 50 4.39 -21.28 7.13
N ASP A 51 3.68 -20.33 7.73
CA ASP A 51 2.21 -20.24 7.69
C ASP A 51 1.73 -19.56 6.39
N GLN A 52 2.65 -19.00 5.59
CA GLN A 52 2.42 -18.37 4.29
C GLN A 52 1.33 -17.27 4.30
N GLN A 53 1.15 -16.61 5.43
CA GLN A 53 0.16 -15.56 5.58
C GLN A 53 0.57 -14.29 4.83
N ARG A 54 -0.42 -13.48 4.45
CA ARG A 54 -0.25 -12.17 3.83
C ARG A 54 -1.16 -11.16 4.53
N PRO A 55 -0.83 -9.86 4.51
CA PRO A 55 -1.70 -8.84 5.06
C PRO A 55 -3.10 -8.94 4.44
N ASN A 56 -4.13 -8.89 5.29
CA ASN A 56 -5.52 -8.93 4.83
C ASN A 56 -5.83 -7.70 3.98
N ILE A 57 -6.51 -7.91 2.85
CA ILE A 57 -7.00 -6.82 2.01
C ILE A 57 -8.52 -6.76 2.20
N PRO A 58 -9.07 -5.67 2.75
CA PRO A 58 -10.50 -5.55 3.00
C PRO A 58 -11.32 -5.77 1.73
N ASN A 59 -12.40 -6.56 1.82
CA ASN A 59 -13.24 -6.88 0.67
C ASN A 59 -13.80 -5.64 -0.04
N ARG A 60 -14.01 -4.54 0.69
CA ARG A 60 -14.51 -3.27 0.14
C ARG A 60 -13.56 -2.64 -0.89
N TYR A 61 -12.26 -2.97 -0.87
CA TYR A 61 -11.31 -2.49 -1.88
C TYR A 61 -11.69 -2.98 -3.28
N TYR A 62 -12.41 -4.10 -3.39
CA TYR A 62 -12.84 -4.64 -4.68
C TYR A 62 -14.07 -3.94 -5.26
N SER A 63 -14.77 -3.11 -4.48
CA SER A 63 -15.92 -2.31 -4.94
C SER A 63 -15.50 -1.05 -5.69
N ASP A 64 -14.31 -0.52 -5.41
CA ASP A 64 -13.74 0.63 -6.12
C ASP A 64 -12.72 0.16 -7.18
N PRO A 65 -12.82 0.58 -8.45
CA PRO A 65 -11.92 0.14 -9.51
C PRO A 65 -10.43 0.45 -9.24
N THR A 66 -10.15 1.59 -8.63
CA THR A 66 -8.79 2.06 -8.36
C THR A 66 -8.16 1.26 -7.22
N LEU A 67 -8.86 1.12 -6.09
CA LEU A 67 -8.44 0.27 -4.97
C LEU A 67 -8.36 -1.20 -5.36
N SER A 68 -9.27 -1.70 -6.22
CA SER A 68 -9.26 -3.07 -6.72
C SER A 68 -7.99 -3.36 -7.52
N THR A 69 -7.51 -2.39 -8.29
CA THR A 69 -6.25 -2.53 -9.03
C THR A 69 -5.05 -2.47 -8.11
N ILE A 70 -5.05 -1.59 -7.12
CA ILE A 70 -4.00 -1.54 -6.08
C ILE A 70 -3.94 -2.88 -5.31
N ALA A 71 -5.09 -3.43 -4.92
CA ALA A 71 -5.20 -4.72 -4.25
C ALA A 71 -4.62 -5.88 -5.08
N LYS A 72 -4.83 -5.86 -6.40
CA LYS A 72 -4.23 -6.85 -7.32
C LYS A 72 -2.70 -6.72 -7.37
N ILE A 73 -2.18 -5.49 -7.49
CA ILE A 73 -0.73 -5.23 -7.48
C ILE A 73 -0.12 -5.78 -6.18
N MET A 74 -0.72 -5.48 -5.01
CA MET A 74 -0.25 -5.98 -3.71
C MET A 74 -0.16 -7.52 -3.69
N LYS A 75 -1.23 -8.22 -4.09
CA LYS A 75 -1.26 -9.68 -4.15
C LYS A 75 -0.18 -10.26 -5.07
N GLU A 76 -0.01 -9.69 -6.26
CA GLU A 76 1.00 -10.15 -7.23
C GLU A 76 2.44 -9.83 -6.78
N CYS A 77 2.64 -8.79 -5.98
CA CYS A 77 3.95 -8.47 -5.37
C CYS A 77 4.33 -9.43 -4.23
N TRP A 78 3.35 -10.04 -3.57
CA TRP A 78 3.59 -10.88 -2.39
C TRP A 78 3.66 -12.38 -2.69
N TYR A 79 3.81 -12.80 -3.95
CA TYR A 79 3.99 -14.20 -4.27
C TYR A 79 5.19 -14.83 -3.55
N ALA A 80 5.02 -16.08 -3.11
CA ALA A 80 6.10 -16.86 -2.49
C ALA A 80 7.27 -17.02 -3.46
N SER A 81 6.96 -17.38 -4.72
CA SER A 81 7.96 -17.45 -5.80
C SER A 81 8.41 -16.04 -6.24
N PRO A 82 9.71 -15.70 -6.15
CA PRO A 82 10.21 -14.39 -6.58
C PRO A 82 10.00 -14.13 -8.07
N SER A 83 10.09 -15.16 -8.92
CA SER A 83 9.92 -15.01 -10.38
C SER A 83 8.48 -14.70 -10.81
N ALA A 84 7.51 -15.00 -9.96
CA ALA A 84 6.09 -14.67 -10.20
C ALA A 84 5.76 -13.22 -9.82
N ARG A 85 6.66 -12.52 -9.10
CA ARG A 85 6.40 -11.15 -8.64
C ARG A 85 6.48 -10.15 -9.77
N LEU A 86 5.71 -9.07 -9.64
CA LEU A 86 5.78 -7.95 -10.55
C LEU A 86 7.15 -7.27 -10.50
N THR A 87 7.65 -6.89 -11.66
CA THR A 87 8.81 -5.98 -11.76
C THR A 87 8.38 -4.55 -11.45
N SER A 88 9.31 -3.74 -10.93
CA SER A 88 9.05 -2.31 -10.66
C SER A 88 8.54 -1.56 -11.88
N LEU A 89 9.02 -1.89 -13.08
CA LEU A 89 8.54 -1.30 -14.33
C LEU A 89 7.07 -1.63 -14.61
N ARG A 90 6.66 -2.88 -14.34
CA ARG A 90 5.27 -3.31 -14.53
C ARG A 90 4.34 -2.64 -13.52
N ILE A 91 4.77 -2.50 -12.26
CA ILE A 91 4.04 -1.74 -11.23
C ILE A 91 3.85 -0.29 -11.69
N LYS A 92 4.95 0.40 -12.06
CA LYS A 92 4.89 1.78 -12.55
C LYS A 92 3.93 1.96 -13.73
N LYS A 93 4.03 1.11 -14.76
CA LYS A 93 3.14 1.18 -15.93
C LYS A 93 1.67 0.96 -15.56
N THR A 94 1.39 0.10 -14.58
CA THR A 94 0.02 -0.15 -14.13
C THR A 94 -0.53 1.05 -13.37
N LEU A 95 0.25 1.63 -12.45
CA LEU A 95 -0.13 2.83 -11.71
C LEU A 95 -0.31 4.05 -12.64
N SER A 96 0.57 4.24 -13.62
CA SER A 96 0.39 5.32 -14.61
C SER A 96 -0.88 5.15 -15.43
N LYS A 97 -1.31 3.93 -15.73
CA LYS A 97 -2.59 3.71 -16.44
C LYS A 97 -3.79 4.06 -15.57
N LEU A 98 -3.73 3.77 -14.27
CA LEU A 98 -4.78 4.14 -13.30
C LEU A 98 -4.94 5.66 -13.18
N ASP A 99 -3.83 6.37 -13.04
CA ASP A 99 -3.81 7.83 -12.94
C ASP A 99 -4.50 8.49 -14.16
N ASN A 100 -4.17 8.01 -15.36
CA ASN A 100 -4.80 8.48 -16.60
C ASN A 100 -6.29 8.09 -16.75
N SER A 101 -6.76 7.04 -16.05
CA SER A 101 -8.18 6.68 -16.05
C SER A 101 -9.00 7.50 -15.04
N ASP A 102 -8.41 7.89 -13.92
CA ASP A 102 -9.06 8.72 -12.90
C ASP A 102 -9.33 10.15 -13.42
N ASP A 103 -8.47 10.67 -14.28
CA ASP A 103 -8.68 11.97 -14.94
C ASP A 103 -9.94 12.01 -15.81
N LYS A 104 -10.42 10.87 -16.33
CA LYS A 104 -11.67 10.81 -17.10
C LYS A 104 -12.91 10.87 -16.21
N LEU A 105 -12.86 10.29 -15.01
CA LEU A 105 -13.99 10.25 -14.09
C LEU A 105 -14.26 11.62 -13.44
N LYS A 106 -13.23 12.46 -13.31
CA LYS A 106 -13.36 13.85 -12.83
C LYS A 106 -13.97 14.80 -13.87
N GLN A 107 -14.05 14.40 -15.14
CA GLN A 107 -14.57 15.24 -16.22
C GLN A 107 -16.09 15.07 -16.43
N ASP A 108 -16.69 14.06 -15.78
CA ASP A 108 -18.12 13.75 -15.86
C ASP A 108 -18.96 14.34 -14.69
N TYR A 109 -18.39 15.30 -13.94
CA TYR A 109 -19.07 16.10 -12.92
C TYR A 109 -18.83 17.60 -13.13
#